data_AF-A0A532F2P8-F1
#
_entry.id   AF-A0A532F2P8-F1
#
_cell.length_a   1.000
_cell.length_b   1.000
_cell.length_c   1.000
_cell.angle_alpha   90.00
_cell.angle_beta   90.00
_cell.angle_gamma   90.00
#
_symmetry.space_group_name_H-M   'P 1'
#
loop_
_entity.id
_entity.type
_entity.pdbx_description
1 polymer ?
#
loop_
_entity_poly.entity_id
_entity_poly.type
_entity_poly.pdbx_seq_one_letter_code
_entity_poly.pdbx_strand_id
1 'polypeptide(L)' 'MHFVRIGKKALNLDSISYCEAQIWQDEMSLKIYFAGSANNTPLVLTEDDAKELWKYLEYVAEKPV' A
#
# COMPACT_ATOMS: atom_id res chain seq x y z
N MET A 1 1.51 -12.87 9.32
CA MET A 1 2.63 -12.14 8.70
C MET A 1 2.48 -12.21 7.20
N HIS A 2 1.72 -11.28 6.63
CA HIS A 2 1.39 -11.20 5.21
C HIS A 2 2.31 -10.20 4.51
N PHE A 3 3.36 -10.72 3.87
CA PHE A 3 4.28 -9.91 3.07
C PHE A 3 3.91 -9.98 1.59
N VAL A 4 3.77 -8.82 0.95
CA VAL A 4 3.59 -8.68 -0.50
C VAL A 4 4.75 -7.87 -1.08
N ARG A 5 5.17 -8.21 -2.29
CA ARG A 5 6.15 -7.43 -3.03
C ARG A 5 5.43 -6.57 -4.05
N ILE A 6 5.61 -5.25 -3.95
CA ILE A 6 5.07 -4.25 -4.87
C ILE A 6 6.26 -3.53 -5.49
N GLY A 7 6.44 -3.66 -6.80
CA GLY A 7 7.65 -3.23 -7.49
C GLY A 7 8.94 -3.77 -6.82
N LYS A 8 9.79 -2.85 -6.33
CA LYS A 8 11.05 -3.18 -5.62
C LYS A 8 10.93 -3.20 -4.09
N LYS A 9 9.73 -3.03 -3.54
CA LYS A 9 9.47 -2.87 -2.10
C LYS A 9 8.75 -4.11 -1.54
N ALA A 10 9.12 -4.53 -0.34
CA ALA A 10 8.40 -5.56 0.42
C ALA A 10 7.53 -4.86 1.48
N LEU A 11 6.24 -5.17 1.48
CA LEU A 11 5.24 -4.58 2.37
C LEU A 11 4.69 -5.65 3.29
N ASN A 12 4.70 -5.39 4.61
CA ASN A 12 3.97 -6.21 5.56
C ASN A 12 2.57 -5.63 5.77
N LEU A 13 1.57 -6.29 5.20
CA LEU A 13 0.18 -5.82 5.25
C LEU A 13 -0.39 -5.82 6.68
N ASP A 14 0.09 -6.72 7.55
CA ASP A 14 -0.34 -6.77 8.96
C ASP A 14 0.15 -5.56 9.78
N SER A 15 1.13 -4.81 9.25
CA SER A 15 1.67 -3.62 9.90
C SER A 15 1.12 -2.32 9.34
N ILE A 16 0.26 -2.35 8.33
CA ILE A 16 -0.35 -1.15 7.75
C ILE A 16 -1.47 -0.68 8.69
N SER A 17 -1.41 0.59 9.08
CA SER A 17 -2.44 1.24 9.90
C SER A 17 -3.46 1.96 9.04
N TYR A 18 -2.99 2.75 8.06
CA TYR A 18 -3.84 3.56 7.20
C TYR A 18 -3.16 3.85 5.86
N CYS A 19 -3.96 4.01 4.80
CA CYS A 19 -3.50 4.39 3.47
C CYS A 19 -4.24 5.66 3.00
N GLU A 20 -3.50 6.61 2.45
CA GLU A 20 -4.01 7.88 1.93
C GLU A 20 -3.69 7.99 0.44
N ALA A 21 -4.71 8.04 -0.41
CA ALA A 21 -4.53 8.31 -1.83
C ALA A 21 -4.47 9.81 -2.08
N GLN A 22 -3.40 10.26 -2.73
CA GLN A 22 -3.22 11.64 -3.14
C GLN A 22 -3.31 11.70 -4.67
N ILE A 23 -4.42 12.25 -5.15
CA ILE A 23 -4.79 12.30 -6.57
C ILE A 23 -4.73 13.76 -7.03
N TRP A 24 -3.93 14.02 -8.06
CA TRP A 24 -3.87 15.26 -8.83
C TRP A 24 -4.45 15.02 -10.23
N GLN A 25 -4.58 16.08 -11.05
CA GLN A 25 -5.21 15.97 -12.38
C GLN A 25 -4.64 14.85 -13.26
N ASP A 26 -3.31 14.70 -13.30
CA ASP A 26 -2.62 13.73 -14.15
C ASP A 26 -1.71 12.75 -13.37
N GLU A 27 -1.69 12.83 -12.03
CA GLU A 27 -0.79 12.03 -11.20
C GLU A 27 -1.48 11.50 -9.94
N MET A 28 -1.21 10.24 -9.61
CA MET A 28 -1.64 9.63 -8.35
C MET A 28 -0.43 9.12 -7.55
N SER A 29 -0.49 9.30 -6.23
CA SER A 29 0.41 8.64 -5.29
C SER A 29 -0.35 8.06 -4.12
N LEU A 30 0.19 7.03 -3.49
CA LEU A 30 -0.40 6.39 -2.31
C LEU A 30 0.58 6.47 -1.15
N LYS A 31 0.16 7.07 -0.03
CA LYS A 31 0.91 7.08 1.22
C LYS A 31 0.42 5.95 2.10
N ILE A 32 1.34 5.12 2.56
CA ILE A 32 1.08 3.99 3.45
C ILE A 32 1.72 4.29 4.80
N TYR A 33 0.89 4.33 5.84
CA TYR A 33 1.32 4.55 7.21
C TYR A 33 1.35 3.21 7.95
N PHE A 34 2.49 2.88 8.54
CA PHE A 34 2.68 1.65 9.30
C PHE A 34 2.51 1.89 10.80
N ALA A 35 1.84 0.96 11.47
CA ALA A 35 1.78 0.90 12.92
C ALA A 35 3.20 0.73 13.50
N GLY A 36 3.56 1.56 14.48
CA GLY A 36 4.89 1.55 15.08
C GLY A 36 6.00 2.19 14.25
N SER A 37 5.68 2.86 13.12
CA SER A 37 6.67 3.64 12.38
C SER A 37 7.15 4.83 13.21
N ALA A 38 8.46 4.88 13.49
CA ALA A 38 9.07 6.02 14.17
C ALA A 38 8.87 7.28 13.30
N ASN A 39 8.40 8.37 13.91
CA ASN A 39 8.17 9.67 13.27
C ASN A 39 7.04 9.72 12.23
N ASN A 40 6.11 8.76 12.19
CA ASN A 40 4.95 8.75 11.28
C ASN A 40 5.33 8.95 9.80
N THR A 41 6.53 8.59 9.38
CA THR A 41 6.95 8.77 7.97
C THR A 41 6.21 7.75 7.11
N PRO A 42 5.36 8.18 6.16
CA PRO A 42 4.67 7.26 5.28
C PRO A 42 5.62 6.72 4.22
N LEU A 43 5.35 5.51 3.76
CA LEU A 43 5.88 5.04 2.49
C LEU A 43 5.03 5.62 1.36
N VAL A 44 5.67 6.32 0.42
CA VAL A 44 5.00 6.84 -0.77
C VAL A 44 5.21 5.86 -1.93
N LEU A 45 4.11 5.40 -2.52
CA LEU A 45 4.07 4.63 -3.75
C LEU A 45 3.70 5.54 -4.92
N THR A 46 4.28 5.24 -6.08
CA THR A 46 3.85 5.81 -7.36
C THR A 46 2.51 5.22 -7.78
N GLU A 47 1.91 5.79 -8.81
CA GLU A 47 0.65 5.28 -9.38
C GLU A 47 0.72 3.81 -9.78
N ASP A 48 1.80 3.38 -10.44
CA ASP A 48 1.96 1.99 -10.91
C ASP A 48 2.03 1.00 -9.74
N ASP A 49 2.86 1.32 -8.73
CA ASP A 49 3.00 0.50 -7.51
C ASP A 49 1.67 0.49 -6.73
N ALA A 50 0.96 1.62 -6.66
CA ALA A 50 -0.34 1.71 -5.99
C ALA A 50 -1.41 0.85 -6.68
N LYS A 51 -1.44 0.82 -8.01
CA LYS A 51 -2.34 -0.05 -8.79
C LYS A 51 -2.04 -1.52 -8.58
N GLU A 52 -0.78 -1.91 -8.50
CA GLU A 52 -0.38 -3.29 -8.20
C GLU A 52 -0.86 -3.72 -6.81
N LEU A 53 -0.66 -2.85 -5.80
CA LEU A 53 -1.15 -3.10 -4.45
C LEU A 53 -2.67 -3.23 -4.41
N TRP A 54 -3.40 -2.36 -5.10
CA TRP A 54 -4.87 -2.40 -5.16
C TRP A 54 -5.39 -3.73 -5.70
N LYS A 55 -4.84 -4.20 -6.83
CA LYS A 55 -5.21 -5.50 -7.42
C LYS A 55 -4.95 -6.66 -6.47
N TYR A 56 -3.86 -6.61 -5.72
CA TYR A 56 -3.56 -7.64 -4.73
C TYR A 56 -4.60 -7.64 -3.59
N LEU A 57 -5.00 -6.47 -3.10
CA LEU A 57 -6.01 -6.36 -2.05
C LEU A 57 -7.38 -6.87 -2.52
N GLU A 58 -7.79 -6.56 -3.75
CA GLU A 58 -9.00 -7.11 -4.36
C GLU A 58 -8.95 -8.63 -4.44
N TYR A 59 -7.84 -9.18 -4.93
CA TYR A 59 -7.63 -10.63 -4.99
C TYR A 59 -7.70 -11.31 -3.62
N VAL A 60 -7.15 -10.69 -2.57
CA VAL A 60 -7.26 -11.22 -1.20
C VAL A 60 -8.70 -11.15 -0.69
N ALA A 61 -9.43 -10.07 -1.00
CA ALA A 61 -10.83 -9.91 -0.61
C ALA A 61 -11.78 -10.92 -1.29
N GLU A 62 -11.46 -11.34 -2.51
CA GLU A 62 -12.24 -12.33 -3.27
C GLU A 62 -12.02 -13.78 -2.84
N LYS A 63 -10.96 -14.07 -2.08
CA LYS A 63 -10.73 -15.44 -1.58
C LYS A 63 -11.76 -15.80 -0.51
N PRO A 64 -12.52 -16.91 -0.68
CA PRO A 64 -13.37 -17.40 0.38
C PRO A 64 -12.50 -17.82 1.57
N VAL A 65 -12.87 -17.33 2.76
CA VAL A 65 -12.23 -17.64 4.06
C VAL A 65 -12.63 -19.03 4.52
#